data_AF-A0AAW0NSQ6-F1
#
_entry.id   AF-A0AAW0NSQ6-F1
#
_cell.length_a   1.000
_cell.length_b   1.000
_cell.length_c   1.000
_cell.angle_alpha   90.00
_cell.angle_beta   90.00
_cell.angle_gamma   90.00
#
_symmetry.space_group_name_H-M   'P 1'
#
loop_
_entity.id
_entity.type
_entity.pdbx_description
1 polymer ?
#
loop_
_entity_poly.entity_id
_entity_poly.type
_entity_poly.pdbx_seq_one_letter_code
_entity_poly.pdbx_strand_id
1 'polypeptide(L)'
;MENAAENAHGGLNLSDTDEDRGSDEDVPPSKLGTKEYWDEAYEKELETFKDIGDVGEIWFGEESMTRVINWMKKTKIPEDASILDIGTGNGVFLVSLAEHGFKRLTGIDYSGTSVELARNILLAEGQTDVTLKEVDFLSCQGELESFDLCIDKGTFDAISLNPDNLKRAKDCTWSL
;
A
#
# COMPACT_ATOMS: atom_id res chain seq x y z
N MET A 1 39.88 -51.48 34.85
CA MET A 1 38.93 -52.28 35.62
C MET A 1 37.78 -51.34 35.94
N GLU A 2 36.81 -51.19 35.05
CA GLU A 2 35.71 -52.12 34.75
C GLU A 2 34.48 -51.79 35.61
N ASN A 3 33.44 -51.28 34.93
CA ASN A 3 31.99 -51.49 35.08
C ASN A 3 31.32 -51.37 36.48
N ALA A 4 30.03 -51.05 36.66
CA ALA A 4 28.87 -50.86 35.79
C ALA A 4 27.89 -49.89 36.51
N ALA A 5 27.15 -49.07 35.78
CA ALA A 5 25.69 -49.17 35.57
C ALA A 5 24.81 -48.95 36.82
N GLU A 6 24.00 -47.89 36.79
CA GLU A 6 22.59 -47.96 37.18
C GLU A 6 21.78 -46.86 36.49
N ASN A 7 20.53 -47.22 36.20
CA ASN A 7 19.66 -46.65 35.19
C ASN A 7 18.54 -45.81 35.85
N ALA A 8 17.94 -44.94 35.04
CA ALA A 8 16.52 -44.55 35.05
C ALA A 8 16.14 -43.10 35.38
N HIS A 9 15.19 -42.66 34.54
CA HIS A 9 14.19 -41.59 34.65
C HIS A 9 14.44 -40.25 33.93
N GLY A 10 13.60 -40.02 32.92
CA GLY A 10 13.25 -38.69 32.43
C GLY A 10 13.11 -38.61 30.92
N GLY A 11 12.08 -39.26 30.35
CA GLY A 11 11.78 -39.22 28.92
C GLY A 11 11.51 -37.79 28.43
N LEU A 12 12.14 -37.43 27.32
CA LEU A 12 11.79 -36.26 26.52
C LEU A 12 10.60 -36.65 25.63
N ASN A 13 9.41 -36.19 26.00
CA ASN A 13 8.27 -36.19 25.09
C ASN A 13 8.46 -35.03 24.10
N LEU A 14 8.95 -35.38 22.91
CA LEU A 14 8.72 -34.62 21.69
C LEU A 14 7.28 -34.90 21.25
N SER A 15 6.38 -33.97 21.49
CA SER A 15 5.13 -33.87 20.75
C SER A 15 5.22 -32.62 19.90
N ASP A 16 5.69 -32.80 18.67
CA ASP A 16 5.42 -31.91 17.56
C ASP A 16 3.90 -31.91 17.35
N THR A 17 3.27 -30.77 17.66
CA THR A 17 2.01 -30.39 17.03
C THR A 17 2.16 -28.95 16.57
N ASP A 18 2.79 -28.81 15.40
CA ASP A 18 2.54 -27.72 14.46
C ASP A 18 1.08 -27.80 14.03
N GLU A 19 0.22 -27.05 14.73
CA GLU A 19 -1.01 -26.51 14.14
C GLU A 19 -1.20 -25.09 14.68
N ASP A 20 -0.27 -24.19 14.39
CA ASP A 20 -0.60 -22.77 14.27
C ASP A 20 -1.35 -22.59 12.95
N ARG A 21 -2.61 -23.06 12.93
CA ARG A 21 -3.58 -22.61 11.94
C ARG A 21 -3.88 -21.17 12.31
N GLY A 22 -3.10 -20.24 11.74
CA GLY A 22 -3.43 -18.82 11.76
C GLY A 22 -4.90 -18.69 11.40
N SER A 23 -5.70 -18.21 12.35
CA SER A 23 -7.10 -17.98 12.08
C SER A 23 -7.17 -16.93 10.98
N ASP A 24 -7.88 -17.25 9.90
CA ASP A 24 -8.40 -16.27 8.95
C ASP A 24 -9.41 -15.37 9.70
N GLU A 25 -8.94 -14.61 10.68
CA GLU A 25 -9.72 -13.54 11.28
C GLU A 25 -9.71 -12.38 10.29
N ASP A 26 -10.75 -12.35 9.45
CA ASP A 26 -11.11 -11.20 8.62
C ASP A 26 -10.95 -9.93 9.46
N VAL A 27 -10.06 -9.03 9.03
CA VAL A 27 -9.83 -7.76 9.72
C VAL A 27 -11.17 -7.00 9.76
N PRO A 28 -11.66 -6.59 10.94
CA PRO A 28 -12.97 -5.98 11.05
C PRO A 28 -13.00 -4.67 10.25
N PRO A 29 -14.13 -4.35 9.61
CA PRO A 29 -14.22 -3.18 8.76
C PRO A 29 -14.03 -1.91 9.60
N SER A 30 -13.41 -0.91 8.98
CA SER A 30 -12.99 0.33 9.63
C SER A 30 -13.36 1.54 8.78
N LYS A 31 -13.43 2.72 9.41
CA LYS A 31 -13.57 4.00 8.68
C LYS A 31 -12.46 4.21 7.66
N LEU A 32 -11.28 3.62 7.90
CA LEU A 32 -10.14 3.61 6.98
C LEU A 32 -10.46 2.97 5.62
N GLY A 33 -11.56 2.22 5.49
CA GLY A 33 -12.00 1.69 4.20
C GLY A 33 -13.06 2.54 3.48
N THR A 34 -13.43 3.70 4.02
CA THR A 34 -14.47 4.56 3.45
C THR A 34 -13.86 5.74 2.71
N LYS A 35 -14.38 6.06 1.52
CA LYS A 35 -13.90 7.21 0.73
C LYS A 35 -14.09 8.51 1.51
N GLU A 36 -15.18 8.63 2.26
CA GLU A 36 -15.51 9.80 3.06
C GLU A 36 -14.43 10.11 4.10
N TYR A 37 -13.89 9.09 4.77
CA TYR A 37 -12.79 9.28 5.72
C TYR A 37 -11.55 9.86 5.04
N TRP A 38 -11.21 9.33 3.87
CA TRP A 38 -10.03 9.75 3.12
C TRP A 38 -10.19 11.16 2.54
N ASP A 39 -11.36 11.48 1.99
CA ASP A 39 -11.66 12.84 1.53
C ASP A 39 -11.50 13.86 2.68
N GLU A 40 -12.04 13.56 3.87
CA GLU A 40 -11.90 14.43 5.05
C GLU A 40 -10.44 14.53 5.57
N ALA A 41 -9.68 13.45 5.47
CA ALA A 41 -8.27 13.45 5.86
C ALA A 41 -7.45 14.32 4.90
N TYR A 42 -7.60 14.09 3.59
CA TYR A 42 -6.88 14.84 2.56
C TYR A 42 -7.28 16.32 2.51
N GLU A 43 -8.52 16.68 2.86
CA GLU A 43 -8.93 18.08 2.95
C GLU A 43 -8.13 18.82 4.04
N LYS A 44 -7.97 18.20 5.21
CA LYS A 44 -7.17 18.76 6.31
C LYS A 44 -5.69 18.82 5.96
N GLU A 45 -5.15 17.78 5.33
CA GLU A 45 -3.75 17.75 4.89
C GLU A 45 -3.49 18.81 3.82
N LEU A 46 -4.41 19.01 2.88
CA LEU A 46 -4.32 20.05 1.86
C LEU A 46 -4.32 21.46 2.45
N GLU A 47 -5.19 21.72 3.43
CA GLU A 47 -5.17 22.99 4.18
C GLU A 47 -3.85 23.19 4.92
N THR A 48 -3.37 22.15 5.60
CA THR A 48 -2.12 22.19 6.37
C THR A 48 -0.91 22.41 5.47
N PHE A 49 -0.87 21.74 4.32
CA PHE A 49 0.16 21.94 3.30
C PHE A 49 0.18 23.38 2.80
N LYS A 50 -1.01 23.96 2.53
CA LYS A 50 -1.13 25.36 2.08
C LYS A 50 -0.69 26.37 3.15
N ASP A 51 -0.86 26.05 4.43
CA ASP A 51 -0.50 26.94 5.55
C ASP A 51 1.00 26.87 5.90
N ILE A 52 1.53 25.66 6.10
CA ILE A 52 2.88 25.45 6.65
C ILE A 52 3.78 24.55 5.81
N GLY A 53 3.30 24.00 4.69
CA GLY A 53 4.06 23.09 3.83
C GLY A 53 4.20 21.66 4.36
N ASP A 54 3.39 21.27 5.35
CA ASP A 54 3.36 19.88 5.84
C ASP A 54 2.69 18.97 4.81
N VAL A 55 3.39 17.91 4.41
CA VAL A 55 2.94 16.97 3.37
C VAL A 55 1.92 15.95 3.87
N GLY A 56 1.63 15.93 5.17
CA GLY A 56 0.66 15.01 5.76
C GLY A 56 1.25 13.62 6.06
N GLU A 57 0.38 12.64 6.30
CA GLU A 57 0.79 11.32 6.75
C GLU A 57 1.34 10.46 5.60
N ILE A 58 2.53 9.89 5.80
CA ILE A 58 3.09 8.87 4.90
C ILE A 58 2.70 7.48 5.43
N TRP A 59 1.62 6.92 4.88
CA TRP A 59 1.15 5.59 5.25
C TRP A 59 2.22 4.51 5.04
N PHE A 60 2.40 3.62 6.02
CA PHE A 60 3.50 2.64 6.09
C PHE A 60 4.93 3.23 6.14
N GLY A 61 5.08 4.55 6.21
CA GLY A 61 6.33 5.27 6.41
C GLY A 61 7.31 5.25 5.23
N GLU A 62 8.35 6.08 5.34
CA GLU A 62 9.40 6.23 4.32
C GLU A 62 10.26 4.98 4.14
N GLU A 63 10.35 4.13 5.16
CA GLU A 63 11.05 2.85 5.06
C GLU A 63 10.42 1.95 3.99
N SER A 64 9.09 1.94 3.89
CA SER A 64 8.38 1.14 2.88
C SER A 64 8.73 1.62 1.47
N MET A 65 8.69 2.92 1.22
CA MET A 65 9.10 3.52 -0.06
C MET A 65 10.54 3.17 -0.42
N THR A 66 11.45 3.30 0.56
CA THR A 66 12.87 2.98 0.39
C THR A 66 13.08 1.52 0.02
N ARG A 67 12.34 0.59 0.64
CA ARG A 67 12.41 -0.84 0.32
C ARG A 67 11.95 -1.11 -1.11
N VAL A 68 10.85 -0.51 -1.56
CA VAL A 68 10.34 -0.65 -2.93
C VAL A 68 11.37 -0.11 -3.94
N ILE A 69 11.90 1.10 -3.72
CA ILE A 69 12.91 1.70 -4.61
C ILE A 69 14.18 0.85 -4.67
N ASN A 70 14.65 0.32 -3.53
CA ASN A 70 15.81 -0.56 -3.50
C ASN A 70 15.55 -1.87 -4.25
N TRP A 71 14.35 -2.43 -4.15
CA TRP A 71 13.94 -3.60 -4.92
C TRP A 71 13.92 -3.29 -6.43
N MET A 72 13.37 -2.14 -6.84
CA MET A 72 13.35 -1.71 -8.25
C MET A 72 14.77 -1.58 -8.81
N LYS A 73 15.67 -0.92 -8.08
CA LYS A 73 17.09 -0.78 -8.45
C LYS A 73 17.79 -2.14 -8.57
N LYS A 74 17.57 -3.04 -7.59
CA LYS A 74 18.15 -4.39 -7.60
C LYS A 74 17.67 -5.22 -8.79
N THR A 75 16.40 -5.06 -9.15
CA THR A 75 15.78 -5.73 -10.29
C THR A 75 16.11 -5.05 -11.62
N LYS A 76 16.76 -3.88 -11.59
CA LYS A 76 17.13 -3.07 -12.75
C LYS A 76 15.91 -2.67 -13.58
N ILE A 77 14.85 -2.25 -12.91
CA ILE A 77 13.71 -1.61 -13.58
C ILE A 77 14.25 -0.39 -14.36
N PRO A 78 13.97 -0.29 -15.67
CA PRO A 78 14.41 0.86 -16.45
C PRO A 78 13.85 2.18 -15.91
N GLU A 79 14.64 3.24 -15.93
CA GLU A 79 14.21 4.59 -15.53
C GLU A 79 13.07 5.15 -16.40
N ASP A 80 13.00 4.68 -17.65
CA ASP A 80 11.92 4.98 -18.57
C ASP A 80 10.78 3.96 -18.50
N ALA A 81 10.75 3.03 -17.55
CA ALA A 81 9.56 2.19 -17.33
C ALA A 81 8.34 3.08 -16.99
N SER A 82 7.18 2.72 -17.53
CA SER A 82 5.90 3.34 -17.17
C SER A 82 5.42 2.78 -15.83
N ILE A 83 5.34 3.64 -14.82
CA ILE A 83 5.04 3.25 -13.45
C ILE A 83 3.73 3.90 -13.01
N LEU A 84 2.83 3.08 -12.49
CA LEU A 84 1.57 3.48 -11.87
C LEU A 84 1.65 3.31 -10.36
N ASP A 85 1.37 4.37 -9.60
CA ASP A 85 1.14 4.34 -8.16
C ASP A 85 -0.37 4.39 -7.87
N ILE A 86 -0.90 3.31 -7.30
CA ILE A 86 -2.33 3.09 -7.06
C ILE A 86 -2.68 3.54 -5.63
N GLY A 87 -3.59 4.52 -5.52
CA GLY A 87 -3.90 5.18 -4.25
C GLY A 87 -2.71 6.01 -3.80
N THR A 88 -2.32 6.96 -4.65
CA THR A 88 -1.08 7.74 -4.48
C THR A 88 -1.13 8.67 -3.28
N GLY A 89 -2.31 8.97 -2.73
CA GLY A 89 -2.48 9.80 -1.55
C GLY A 89 -1.86 11.19 -1.73
N ASN A 90 -0.89 11.55 -0.89
CA ASN A 90 -0.19 12.83 -0.96
C ASN A 90 0.92 12.88 -2.04
N GLY A 91 1.16 11.80 -2.79
CA GLY A 91 2.11 11.77 -3.91
C GLY A 91 3.59 11.80 -3.53
N VAL A 92 3.96 11.73 -2.25
CA VAL A 92 5.37 11.75 -1.80
C VAL A 92 6.17 10.58 -2.38
N PHE A 93 5.53 9.43 -2.60
CA PHE A 93 6.20 8.30 -3.24
C PHE A 93 6.57 8.60 -4.70
N LEU A 94 5.73 9.34 -5.44
CA LEU A 94 6.04 9.79 -6.80
C LEU A 94 7.19 10.80 -6.82
N VAL A 95 7.26 11.70 -5.84
CA VAL A 95 8.42 12.59 -5.65
C VAL A 95 9.68 11.74 -5.52
N SER A 96 9.67 10.77 -4.60
CA SER A 96 10.84 9.92 -4.36
C SER A 96 11.24 9.10 -5.60
N LEU A 97 10.27 8.58 -6.37
CA LEU A 97 10.56 7.91 -7.63
C LEU A 97 11.23 8.85 -8.65
N ALA A 98 10.74 10.08 -8.77
CA ALA A 98 11.29 11.07 -9.69
C ALA A 98 12.73 11.48 -9.31
N GLU A 99 13.00 11.70 -8.02
CA GLU A 99 14.35 11.98 -7.49
C GLU A 99 15.34 10.84 -7.77
N HIS A 100 14.82 9.61 -7.89
CA HIS A 100 15.59 8.42 -8.24
C HIS A 100 15.73 8.17 -9.75
N GLY A 101 15.25 9.11 -10.58
CA GLY A 101 15.47 9.11 -12.03
C GLY A 101 14.34 8.48 -12.85
N PHE A 102 13.27 7.99 -12.23
CA PHE A 102 12.13 7.45 -12.98
C PHE A 102 11.33 8.57 -13.65
N LYS A 103 10.94 8.37 -14.93
CA LYS A 103 10.45 9.47 -15.78
C LYS A 103 8.97 9.38 -16.13
N ARG A 104 8.45 8.16 -16.37
CA ARG A 104 7.07 7.95 -16.80
C ARG A 104 6.21 7.56 -15.61
N LEU A 105 5.94 8.54 -14.76
CA LEU A 105 5.23 8.35 -13.50
C LEU A 105 3.77 8.76 -13.62
N THR A 106 2.87 7.90 -13.16
CA THR A 106 1.44 8.20 -13.01
C THR A 106 0.98 7.85 -11.60
N GLY A 107 0.33 8.79 -10.93
CA GLY A 107 -0.42 8.54 -9.70
C GLY A 107 -1.92 8.57 -9.96
N ILE A 108 -2.63 7.65 -9.33
CA ILE A 108 -4.09 7.68 -9.28
C ILE A 108 -4.60 7.62 -7.85
N ASP A 109 -5.71 8.29 -7.61
CA ASP A 109 -6.44 8.19 -6.36
C ASP A 109 -7.93 8.40 -6.64
N TYR A 110 -8.81 7.75 -5.88
CA TYR A 110 -10.25 7.95 -6.02
C TYR A 110 -10.74 9.29 -5.43
N SER A 111 -9.87 10.01 -4.71
CA SER A 111 -10.17 11.26 -4.04
C SER A 111 -9.56 12.41 -4.83
N GLY A 112 -10.42 13.27 -5.40
CA GLY A 112 -9.97 14.49 -6.07
C GLY A 112 -9.13 15.39 -5.16
N THR A 113 -9.41 15.40 -3.84
CA THR A 113 -8.63 16.17 -2.86
C THR A 113 -7.22 15.61 -2.67
N SER A 114 -7.04 14.28 -2.64
CA SER A 114 -5.71 13.66 -2.69
C SER A 114 -4.96 14.05 -3.95
N VAL A 115 -5.62 13.99 -5.11
CA VAL A 115 -5.00 14.36 -6.39
C VAL A 115 -4.56 15.83 -6.40
N GLU A 116 -5.33 16.73 -5.79
CA GLU A 116 -4.93 18.13 -5.62
C GLU A 116 -3.73 18.28 -4.67
N LEU A 117 -3.75 17.60 -3.52
CA LEU A 117 -2.65 17.60 -2.57
C LEU A 117 -1.35 17.09 -3.21
N ALA A 118 -1.39 15.92 -3.85
CA ALA A 118 -0.26 15.35 -4.55
C ALA A 118 0.31 16.30 -5.62
N ARG A 119 -0.57 16.97 -6.38
CA ARG A 119 -0.15 17.96 -7.38
C ARG A 119 0.59 19.12 -6.74
N ASN A 120 0.10 19.63 -5.62
CA ASN A 120 0.72 20.76 -4.93
C ASN A 120 2.09 20.39 -4.34
N ILE A 121 2.21 19.19 -3.75
CA ILE A 121 3.48 18.66 -3.23
C ILE A 121 4.48 18.46 -4.37
N LEU A 122 4.10 17.77 -5.44
CA LEU A 122 4.96 17.56 -6.61
C LEU A 122 5.48 18.89 -7.18
N LEU A 123 4.60 19.90 -7.32
CA LEU A 123 4.99 21.23 -7.79
C LEU A 123 5.96 21.93 -6.84
N ALA A 124 5.76 21.83 -5.52
CA ALA A 124 6.65 22.40 -4.52
C ALA A 124 8.05 21.74 -4.54
N GLU A 125 8.10 20.43 -4.81
CA GLU A 125 9.33 19.64 -4.96
C GLU A 125 9.95 19.75 -6.38
N GLY A 126 9.39 20.61 -7.25
CA GLY A 126 9.91 20.85 -8.59
C GLY A 126 9.62 19.73 -9.60
N GLN A 127 8.76 18.78 -9.26
CA GLN A 127 8.33 17.67 -10.11
C GLN A 127 7.13 18.08 -10.97
N THR A 128 7.36 18.29 -12.27
CA THR A 128 6.32 18.77 -13.20
C THR A 128 5.91 17.73 -14.25
N ASP A 129 6.70 16.67 -14.42
CA ASP A 129 6.51 15.64 -15.45
C ASP A 129 5.77 14.40 -14.94
N VAL A 130 5.02 14.52 -13.84
CA VAL A 130 4.23 13.43 -13.25
C VAL A 130 2.75 13.57 -13.62
N THR A 131 2.15 12.49 -14.12
CA THR A 131 0.72 12.48 -14.44
C THR A 131 -0.08 12.12 -13.20
N LEU A 132 -1.14 12.88 -12.90
CA LEU A 132 -2.07 12.59 -11.81
C LEU A 132 -3.50 12.54 -12.33
N LYS A 133 -4.26 11.53 -11.92
CA LYS A 133 -5.67 11.36 -12.31
C LYS A 133 -6.52 10.97 -11.11
N GLU A 134 -7.71 11.57 -11.01
CA GLU A 134 -8.75 11.09 -10.10
C GLU A 134 -9.43 9.89 -10.76
N VAL A 135 -9.22 8.69 -10.20
CA VAL A 135 -9.71 7.42 -10.74
C VAL A 135 -10.07 6.49 -9.60
N ASP A 136 -11.31 6.01 -9.59
CA ASP A 136 -11.67 4.85 -8.76
C ASP A 136 -11.14 3.58 -9.43
N PHE A 137 -10.04 3.06 -8.89
CA PHE A 137 -9.36 1.86 -9.38
C PHE A 137 -10.26 0.61 -9.41
N LEU A 138 -11.31 0.54 -8.58
CA LEU A 138 -12.25 -0.58 -8.59
C LEU A 138 -13.25 -0.51 -9.76
N SER A 139 -13.38 0.66 -10.39
CA SER A 139 -14.31 0.90 -11.50
C SER A 139 -13.66 1.53 -12.75
N CYS A 140 -12.34 1.48 -12.91
CA CYS A 140 -11.58 2.23 -13.93
C CYS A 140 -11.53 1.59 -15.34
N GLN A 141 -12.56 0.83 -15.74
CA GLN A 141 -12.52 0.06 -17.00
C GLN A 141 -12.37 0.99 -18.21
N GLY A 142 -11.23 0.90 -18.89
CA GLY A 142 -10.92 1.68 -20.10
C GLY A 142 -10.35 3.09 -19.84
N GLU A 143 -10.12 3.47 -18.58
CA GLU A 143 -9.58 4.79 -18.22
C GLU A 143 -8.05 4.81 -18.09
N LEU A 144 -7.45 3.63 -17.90
CA LEU A 144 -6.02 3.45 -17.71
C LEU A 144 -5.38 2.74 -18.91
N GLU A 145 -4.17 3.20 -19.25
CA GLU A 145 -3.31 2.55 -20.23
C GLU A 145 -2.57 1.37 -19.59
N SER A 146 -1.85 0.58 -20.39
CA SER A 146 -0.95 -0.44 -19.87
C SER A 146 0.29 0.19 -19.24
N PHE A 147 0.72 -0.33 -18.10
CA PHE A 147 1.94 0.09 -17.40
C PHE A 147 2.93 -1.07 -17.31
N ASP A 148 4.23 -0.75 -17.28
CA ASP A 148 5.30 -1.72 -17.08
C ASP A 148 5.37 -2.21 -15.62
N LEU A 149 4.98 -1.33 -14.67
CA LEU A 149 4.93 -1.64 -13.25
C LEU A 149 3.76 -0.89 -12.59
N CYS A 150 2.94 -1.62 -11.84
CA CYS A 150 1.95 -1.03 -10.94
C CYS A 150 2.39 -1.29 -9.49
N ILE A 151 2.31 -0.26 -8.65
CA ILE A 151 2.67 -0.33 -7.24
C ILE A 151 1.41 0.02 -6.44
N ASP A 152 1.15 -0.78 -5.43
CA ASP A 152 0.18 -0.49 -4.37
C ASP A 152 0.94 -0.48 -3.05
N LYS A 153 0.77 0.60 -2.28
CA LYS A 153 1.39 0.78 -0.95
C LYS A 153 0.33 1.13 0.09
N GLY A 154 -0.61 0.20 0.30
CA GLY A 154 -1.61 0.27 1.38
C GLY A 154 -3.04 0.47 0.92
N THR A 155 -3.28 0.62 -0.38
CA THR A 155 -4.60 0.82 -0.95
C THR A 155 -5.42 -0.46 -0.86
N PHE A 156 -4.80 -1.63 -1.07
CA PHE A 156 -5.48 -2.91 -0.82
C PHE A 156 -5.89 -3.08 0.64
N ASP A 157 -5.05 -2.68 1.60
CA ASP A 157 -5.39 -2.74 3.03
C ASP A 157 -6.59 -1.82 3.34
N ALA A 158 -6.58 -0.58 2.84
CA ALA A 158 -7.70 0.35 3.01
C ALA A 158 -9.00 -0.22 2.42
N ILE A 159 -8.97 -0.70 1.17
CA ILE A 159 -10.14 -1.26 0.49
C ILE A 159 -10.67 -2.50 1.24
N SER A 160 -9.78 -3.35 1.76
CA SER A 160 -10.17 -4.57 2.50
C SER A 160 -10.91 -4.25 3.80
N LEU A 161 -10.66 -3.06 4.38
CA LEU A 161 -11.37 -2.56 5.56
C LEU A 161 -12.75 -1.98 5.24
N ASN A 162 -13.16 -1.90 3.97
CA ASN A 162 -14.45 -1.31 3.60
C ASN A 162 -15.62 -2.20 4.07
N PRO A 163 -16.56 -1.68 4.88
CA PRO A 163 -17.70 -2.46 5.38
C PRO A 163 -18.63 -3.01 4.29
N ASP A 164 -18.67 -2.42 3.10
CA ASP A 164 -19.50 -2.89 2.00
C ASP A 164 -18.85 -4.03 1.20
N ASN A 165 -17.53 -4.18 1.24
CA ASN A 165 -16.83 -5.31 0.62
C ASN A 165 -17.14 -6.64 1.34
N LEU A 166 -17.37 -6.59 2.66
CA LEU A 166 -17.79 -7.75 3.45
C LEU A 166 -19.22 -8.22 3.13
N LYS A 167 -20.09 -7.33 2.62
CA LYS A 167 -21.43 -7.71 2.15
C LYS A 167 -21.34 -8.47 0.83
N ARG A 168 -20.53 -7.98 -0.12
CA ARG A 168 -20.29 -8.68 -1.40
C ARG A 168 -19.67 -10.07 -1.22
N ALA A 169 -18.75 -10.24 -0.27
CA ALA A 169 -18.16 -11.55 0.02
C ALA A 169 -19.19 -12.56 0.58
N LYS A 170 -20.16 -12.10 1.37
CA LYS A 170 -21.23 -12.93 1.94
C LYS A 170 -22.35 -13.26 0.95
N ASP A 171 -22.58 -12.40 -0.04
CA ASP A 171 -23.58 -12.62 -1.09
C ASP A 171 -23.07 -13.55 -2.21
N CYS A 172 -21.76 -13.73 -2.35
CA CYS A 172 -21.14 -14.70 -3.25
C CYS A 172 -21.16 -16.13 -2.66
N THR A 173 -22.36 -16.68 -2.42
CA THR A 173 -22.52 -18.14 -2.33
C THR A 173 -22.41 -18.73 -3.74
N TRP A 174 -21.24 -19.24 -4.08
CA TRP A 174 -21.08 -20.09 -5.26
C TRP A 174 -21.91 -21.35 -5.05
N SER A 175 -23.08 -21.39 -5.67
CA SER A 175 -23.83 -22.63 -5.84
C SER A 175 -23.06 -23.46 -6.85
N LEU A 176 -22.29 -24.44 -6.35
CA LEU A 176 -21.72 -25.53 -7.15
C LEU A 176 -22.85 -26.40 -7.73
#